data_AF-A0A250KM67-F1
#
_entry.id   AF-A0A250KM67-F1
#
_cell.length_a   1.000
_cell.length_b   1.000
_cell.length_c   1.000
_cell.angle_alpha   90.00
_cell.angle_beta   90.00
_cell.angle_gamma   90.00
#
_symmetry.space_group_name_H-M   'P 1'
#
loop_
_entity.id
_entity.type
_entity.pdbx_description
1 polymer ?
#
loop_
_entity_poly.entity_id
_entity_poly.type
_entity_poly.pdbx_seq_one_letter_code
_entity_poly.pdbx_strand_id
1 'polypeptide(L)'
;MELNLKRTLTCIILTVLTSLTTRAQTLCVIDGIPLPDSLLYVTIDEMRSDSAKQIVSHRLRLIPPQAIESIQTFSAEEQIKQGKNITFCKMPRDIVIIRTNSLAKLQWILNGKIINPRKRLTIIDYKLSPQRIMEALPRRIKPTDIVSADILTYINDPRQEKHPTIMIKTKRTDSSKKTKGTDPKVMEGK
;
A
#
# COMPACT_ATOMS: atom_id res chain seq x y z
N MET A 1 23.13 -8.95 50.65
CA MET A 1 22.14 -8.02 50.06
C MET A 1 22.18 -8.01 48.53
N GLU A 2 23.37 -8.09 47.90
CA GLU A 2 23.55 -8.16 46.43
C GLU A 2 22.82 -9.30 45.71
N LEU A 3 22.75 -10.50 46.30
CA LEU A 3 22.13 -11.67 45.66
C LEU A 3 20.63 -11.46 45.39
N ASN A 4 19.94 -10.76 46.31
CA ASN A 4 18.53 -10.43 46.17
C ASN A 4 18.31 -9.34 45.12
N LEU A 5 19.16 -8.30 45.07
CA LEU A 5 19.04 -7.24 44.06
C LEU A 5 19.23 -7.78 42.64
N LYS A 6 20.22 -8.65 42.41
CA LYS A 6 20.45 -9.31 41.12
C LYS A 6 19.23 -10.12 40.70
N ARG A 7 18.70 -10.95 41.61
CA ARG A 7 17.51 -11.79 41.35
C ARG A 7 16.25 -10.97 41.07
N THR A 8 16.04 -9.86 41.79
CA THR A 8 14.93 -8.93 41.54
C THR A 8 15.06 -8.25 40.17
N LEU A 9 16.27 -7.80 39.80
CA LEU A 9 16.51 -7.21 38.48
C LEU A 9 16.27 -8.22 37.36
N THR A 10 16.75 -9.46 37.52
CA THR A 10 16.52 -10.52 36.52
C THR A 10 15.04 -10.82 36.36
N CYS A 11 14.28 -10.87 37.46
CA CYS A 11 12.83 -11.01 37.41
C CYS A 11 12.18 -9.85 36.68
N ILE A 12 12.50 -8.59 37.01
CA ILE A 12 11.95 -7.40 36.32
C ILE A 12 12.24 -7.45 34.82
N ILE A 13 13.47 -7.78 34.42
CA ILE A 13 13.85 -7.91 33.01
C ILE A 13 13.02 -9.02 32.34
N LEU A 14 12.83 -10.16 32.99
CA LEU A 14 12.00 -11.26 32.49
C LEU A 14 10.53 -10.87 32.35
N THR A 15 9.95 -10.16 33.33
CA THR A 15 8.55 -9.70 33.23
C THR A 15 8.39 -8.67 32.12
N VAL A 16 9.33 -7.73 31.99
CA VAL A 16 9.34 -6.75 30.89
C VAL A 16 9.48 -7.47 29.55
N LEU A 17 10.48 -8.33 29.39
CA LEU A 17 10.74 -9.06 28.14
C LEU A 17 9.55 -9.94 27.73
N THR A 18 8.94 -10.66 28.68
CA THR A 18 7.75 -11.48 28.40
C THR A 18 6.55 -10.62 28.00
N SER A 19 6.32 -9.47 28.65
CA SER A 19 5.26 -8.53 28.29
C SER A 19 5.46 -7.89 26.90
N LEU A 20 6.72 -7.67 26.48
CA LEU A 20 7.04 -7.22 25.12
C LEU A 20 6.77 -8.31 24.06
N THR A 21 7.04 -9.58 24.37
CA THR A 21 6.89 -10.68 23.40
C THR A 21 5.44 -11.11 23.16
N THR A 22 4.54 -10.94 24.14
CA THR A 22 3.13 -11.35 24.01
C THR A 22 2.27 -10.33 23.26
N ARG A 23 2.68 -9.06 23.21
CA ARG A 23 1.98 -7.95 22.52
C ARG A 23 2.43 -7.72 21.07
N ALA A 24 3.35 -8.54 20.56
CA ALA A 24 4.02 -8.31 19.29
C ALA A 24 3.13 -8.44 18.04
N GLN A 25 2.14 -9.33 18.04
CA GLN A 25 1.39 -9.66 16.82
C GLN A 25 0.10 -8.84 16.68
N THR A 26 0.23 -7.63 16.15
CA THR A 26 -0.89 -6.77 15.77
C THR A 26 -1.43 -7.15 14.38
N LEU A 27 -2.74 -7.35 14.24
CA LEU A 27 -3.36 -7.45 12.92
C LEU A 27 -3.38 -6.06 12.26
N CYS A 28 -2.58 -5.87 11.20
CA CYS A 28 -2.59 -4.65 10.42
C CYS A 28 -3.53 -4.77 9.22
N VAL A 29 -4.39 -3.77 9.02
CA VAL A 29 -5.32 -3.68 7.89
C VAL A 29 -5.10 -2.33 7.21
N ILE A 30 -4.81 -2.34 5.91
CA ILE A 30 -4.74 -1.11 5.11
C ILE A 30 -5.88 -1.10 4.09
N ASP A 31 -6.70 -0.05 4.10
CA ASP A 31 -7.84 0.13 3.18
C ASP A 31 -8.79 -1.08 3.09
N GLY A 32 -8.97 -1.77 4.22
CA GLY A 32 -9.82 -2.96 4.34
C GLY A 32 -9.14 -4.26 3.93
N ILE A 33 -7.86 -4.26 3.56
CA ILE A 33 -7.09 -5.45 3.21
C ILE A 33 -6.17 -5.81 4.38
N PRO A 34 -6.26 -7.02 4.94
CA PRO A 34 -5.32 -7.47 5.96
C PRO A 34 -3.92 -7.65 5.37
N LEU A 35 -2.91 -7.11 6.05
CA LEU A 35 -1.52 -7.27 5.65
C LEU A 35 -0.87 -8.42 6.42
N PRO A 36 0.00 -9.19 5.77
CA PRO A 36 0.85 -10.13 6.48
C PRO A 36 1.95 -9.37 7.24
N ASP A 37 2.34 -9.89 8.41
CA ASP A 37 3.42 -9.33 9.24
C ASP A 37 4.75 -9.22 8.47
N SER A 38 4.96 -10.07 7.46
CA SER A 38 6.14 -10.00 6.57
C SER A 38 6.21 -8.73 5.73
N LEU A 39 5.07 -8.06 5.51
CA LEU A 39 4.99 -6.81 4.77
C LEU A 39 4.96 -5.60 5.70
N LEU A 40 4.23 -5.69 6.81
CA LEU A 40 4.16 -4.63 7.80
C LEU A 40 3.99 -5.21 9.20
N TYR A 41 5.06 -5.17 9.96
CA TYR A 41 5.06 -5.48 11.39
C TYR A 41 5.11 -4.18 12.19
N VAL A 42 4.12 -3.97 13.06
CA VAL A 42 3.98 -2.79 13.92
C VAL A 42 3.36 -3.17 15.26
N THR A 43 3.69 -2.41 16.29
CA THR A 43 3.05 -2.50 17.62
C THR A 43 2.01 -1.39 17.81
N ILE A 44 1.08 -1.59 18.74
CA ILE A 44 0.08 -0.56 19.05
C ILE A 44 0.71 0.73 19.59
N ASP A 45 1.78 0.62 20.38
CA ASP A 45 2.49 1.77 20.96
C ASP A 45 3.18 2.59 19.88
N GLU A 46 3.82 1.93 18.90
CA GLU A 46 4.36 2.60 17.72
C GLU A 46 3.28 3.33 16.94
N MET A 47 2.10 2.71 16.79
CA MET A 47 0.99 3.27 16.01
C MET A 47 0.21 4.37 16.75
N ARG A 48 0.38 4.50 18.07
CA ARG A 48 -0.13 5.61 18.89
C ARG A 48 0.83 6.80 18.96
N SER A 49 2.08 6.63 18.53
CA SER A 49 3.07 7.70 18.52
C SER A 49 2.83 8.70 17.38
N ASP A 50 3.33 9.93 17.54
CA ASP A 50 3.30 10.96 16.49
C ASP A 50 4.09 10.55 15.22
N SER A 51 4.98 9.56 15.36
CA SER A 51 5.81 9.03 14.26
C SER A 51 5.15 7.87 13.51
N ALA A 52 3.91 7.50 13.84
CA ALA A 52 3.26 6.31 13.29
C ALA A 52 3.24 6.29 11.75
N LYS A 53 2.92 7.43 11.12
CA LYS A 53 2.89 7.54 9.65
C LYS A 53 4.27 7.32 9.02
N GLN A 54 5.31 7.87 9.65
CA GLN A 54 6.70 7.73 9.22
C GLN A 54 7.17 6.29 9.36
N ILE A 55 6.84 5.62 10.48
CA ILE A 55 7.17 4.21 10.73
C ILE A 55 6.53 3.33 9.65
N VAL A 56 5.23 3.49 9.41
CA VAL A 56 4.50 2.71 8.39
C VAL A 56 5.11 2.93 7.01
N SER A 57 5.34 4.18 6.63
CA SER A 57 5.93 4.53 5.33
C SER A 57 7.33 3.92 5.14
N HIS A 58 8.20 4.07 6.14
CA HIS A 58 9.57 3.56 6.09
C HIS A 58 9.64 2.03 6.05
N ARG A 59 8.75 1.34 6.78
CA ARG A 59 8.68 -0.12 6.78
C ARG A 59 8.07 -0.67 5.49
N LEU A 60 6.98 -0.08 5.02
CA LEU A 60 6.35 -0.50 3.76
C LEU A 60 7.24 -0.24 2.55
N ARG A 61 7.94 0.91 2.52
CA ARG A 61 8.69 1.37 1.33
C ARG A 61 7.85 1.31 0.06
N LEU A 62 6.60 1.76 0.14
CA LEU A 62 5.66 1.79 -0.99
C LEU A 62 4.97 3.14 -1.14
N ILE A 63 4.60 3.73 -0.01
CA ILE A 63 3.88 5.00 0.05
C ILE A 63 4.62 5.97 0.96
N PRO A 64 4.58 7.27 0.65
CA PRO A 64 5.13 8.30 1.54
C PRO A 64 4.20 8.50 2.76
N PRO A 65 4.67 9.11 3.87
CA PRO A 65 3.85 9.33 5.06
C PRO A 65 2.57 10.13 4.78
N GLN A 66 2.63 11.06 3.83
CA GLN A 66 1.53 11.93 3.42
C GLN A 66 0.39 11.17 2.74
N ALA A 67 0.66 9.98 2.19
CA ALA A 67 -0.38 9.13 1.61
C ALA A 67 -1.21 8.42 2.69
N ILE A 68 -0.76 8.42 3.94
CA ILE A 68 -1.49 7.85 5.07
C ILE A 68 -2.42 8.92 5.62
N GLU A 69 -3.73 8.69 5.47
CA GLU A 69 -4.77 9.59 5.93
C GLU A 69 -4.93 9.50 7.45
N SER A 70 -5.20 8.29 7.94
CA SER A 70 -5.42 8.03 9.35
C SER A 70 -4.91 6.65 9.76
N ILE A 71 -4.56 6.53 11.04
CA ILE A 71 -4.22 5.29 11.71
C ILE A 71 -5.11 5.21 12.94
N GLN A 72 -5.86 4.12 13.05
CA GLN A 72 -6.71 3.82 14.19
C GLN A 72 -6.18 2.55 14.84
N THR A 73 -6.19 2.53 16.17
CA THR A 73 -5.72 1.39 16.95
C THR A 73 -6.85 0.89 17.83
N PHE A 74 -6.97 -0.43 17.94
CA PHE A 74 -7.94 -1.09 18.80
C PHE A 74 -7.17 -2.13 19.62
N SER A 75 -7.00 -1.86 20.90
CA SER A 75 -6.37 -2.84 21.77
C SER A 75 -7.30 -4.02 22.01
N ALA A 76 -6.74 -5.20 22.31
CA ALA A 76 -7.51 -6.37 22.70
C ALA A 76 -8.46 -6.06 23.87
N GLU A 77 -8.00 -5.26 24.83
CA GLU A 77 -8.74 -4.85 26.02
C GLU A 77 -9.93 -3.94 25.67
N GLU A 78 -9.74 -2.98 24.76
CA GLU A 78 -10.80 -2.09 24.26
C GLU A 78 -11.85 -2.88 23.47
N GLN A 79 -11.41 -3.83 22.64
CA GLN A 79 -12.31 -4.71 21.88
C GLN A 79 -13.19 -5.56 22.82
N ILE A 80 -12.62 -6.12 23.88
CA ILE A 80 -13.37 -6.90 24.88
C ILE A 80 -14.38 -6.02 25.62
N LYS A 81 -13.99 -4.79 26.03
CA LYS A 81 -14.89 -3.86 26.72
C LYS A 81 -16.06 -3.39 25.85
N GLN A 82 -15.82 -3.21 24.55
CA GLN A 82 -16.86 -2.79 23.60
C GLN A 82 -17.80 -3.94 23.21
N GLY A 83 -17.31 -5.18 23.21
CA GLY A 83 -18.06 -6.40 22.90
C GLY A 83 -19.01 -6.83 24.02
N LYS A 84 -20.01 -6.02 24.37
CA LYS A 84 -21.09 -6.44 25.29
C LYS A 84 -21.76 -7.69 24.71
N ASN A 85 -21.74 -8.80 25.47
CA ASN A 85 -22.28 -10.11 25.11
C ASN A 85 -21.48 -10.90 24.04
N ILE A 86 -20.20 -10.59 23.83
CA ILE A 86 -19.31 -11.41 22.99
C ILE A 86 -18.41 -12.24 23.89
N THR A 87 -18.47 -13.57 23.75
CA THR A 87 -17.51 -14.49 24.39
C THR A 87 -16.43 -14.84 23.38
N PHE A 88 -15.20 -14.41 23.65
CA PHE A 88 -14.05 -14.75 22.81
C PHE A 88 -13.50 -16.12 23.19
N CYS A 89 -13.42 -17.05 22.22
CA CYS A 89 -12.79 -18.36 22.44
C CYS A 89 -11.26 -18.28 22.63
N LYS A 90 -10.64 -17.19 22.17
CA LYS A 90 -9.23 -16.84 22.36
C LYS A 90 -9.13 -15.32 22.53
N MET A 91 -8.15 -14.85 23.30
CA MET A 91 -7.88 -13.42 23.40
C MET A 91 -7.73 -12.78 22.01
N PRO A 92 -8.48 -11.69 21.72
CA PRO A 92 -8.33 -11.00 20.45
C PRO A 92 -6.93 -10.40 20.35
N ARG A 93 -6.46 -10.24 19.12
CA ARG A 93 -5.21 -9.52 18.83
C ARG A 93 -5.48 -8.03 18.83
N ASP A 94 -4.44 -7.24 19.08
CA ASP A 94 -4.49 -5.82 18.77
C ASP A 94 -4.74 -5.63 17.27
N ILE A 95 -5.49 -4.60 16.90
CA ILE A 95 -5.82 -4.29 15.50
C ILE A 95 -5.36 -2.86 15.19
N VAL A 96 -4.67 -2.70 14.08
CA VAL A 96 -4.31 -1.39 13.53
C VAL A 96 -4.97 -1.25 12.17
N ILE A 97 -5.85 -0.25 12.04
CA ILE A 97 -6.53 0.09 10.79
C ILE A 97 -5.90 1.35 10.23
N ILE A 98 -5.34 1.24 9.03
CA ILE A 98 -4.71 2.34 8.32
C ILE A 98 -5.58 2.66 7.10
N ARG A 99 -5.87 3.95 6.90
CA ARG A 99 -6.53 4.44 5.68
C ARG A 99 -5.56 5.27 4.88
N THR A 100 -5.50 5.03 3.58
CA THR A 100 -4.70 5.83 2.66
C THR A 100 -5.59 6.77 1.84
N ASN A 101 -5.00 7.90 1.43
CA ASN A 101 -5.68 8.88 0.59
C ASN A 101 -5.38 8.64 -0.91
N SER A 102 -5.72 9.63 -1.74
CA SER A 102 -5.51 9.55 -3.20
C SER A 102 -4.05 9.34 -3.61
N LEU A 103 -3.06 9.75 -2.82
CA LEU A 103 -1.63 9.62 -3.16
C LEU A 103 -1.16 8.16 -3.22
N ALA A 104 -1.86 7.23 -2.57
CA ALA A 104 -1.55 5.79 -2.67
C ALA A 104 -2.08 5.14 -3.96
N LYS A 105 -2.95 5.84 -4.72
CA LYS A 105 -3.57 5.31 -5.94
C LYS A 105 -2.56 5.27 -7.09
N LEU A 106 -2.59 4.18 -7.86
CA LEU A 106 -1.75 4.01 -9.03
C LEU A 106 -2.24 4.90 -10.18
N GLN A 107 -1.33 5.70 -10.73
CA GLN A 107 -1.49 6.38 -12.01
C GLN A 107 -1.06 5.45 -13.14
N TRP A 108 -1.80 5.44 -14.24
CA TRP A 108 -1.54 4.53 -15.37
C TRP A 108 -1.06 5.30 -16.58
N ILE A 109 0.09 4.88 -17.11
CA ILE A 109 0.67 5.43 -18.34
C ILE A 109 0.80 4.27 -19.34
N LEU A 110 0.14 4.40 -20.48
CA LEU A 110 0.21 3.44 -21.58
C LEU A 110 0.91 4.10 -22.77
N ASN A 111 2.02 3.53 -23.23
CA ASN A 111 2.82 4.08 -24.35
C ASN A 111 3.12 5.59 -24.21
N GLY A 112 3.35 6.06 -22.98
CA GLY A 112 3.62 7.48 -22.67
C GLY A 112 2.38 8.36 -22.46
N LYS A 113 1.15 7.84 -22.59
CA LYS A 113 -0.08 8.60 -22.35
C LYS A 113 -0.76 8.17 -21.06
N ILE A 114 -1.22 9.15 -20.28
CA ILE A 114 -2.04 8.89 -19.09
C ILE A 114 -3.38 8.29 -19.54
N ILE A 115 -3.77 7.19 -18.90
CA ILE A 115 -5.00 6.48 -19.21
C ILE A 115 -5.72 6.09 -17.91
N ASN A 116 -7.03 5.93 -17.98
CA ASN A 116 -7.79 5.42 -16.84
C ASN A 116 -7.82 3.88 -16.84
N PRO A 117 -7.53 3.23 -15.72
CA PRO A 117 -7.70 1.79 -15.59
C PRO A 117 -9.18 1.41 -15.55
N ARG A 118 -9.49 0.12 -15.74
CA ARG A 118 -10.85 -0.41 -15.53
C ARG A 118 -11.26 -0.38 -14.07
N LYS A 119 -10.32 -0.70 -13.19
CA LYS A 119 -10.48 -0.72 -11.74
C LYS A 119 -9.38 0.13 -11.13
N ARG A 120 -9.74 1.00 -10.20
CA ARG A 120 -8.75 1.78 -9.44
C ARG A 120 -8.03 0.83 -8.48
N LEU A 121 -6.71 0.86 -8.51
CA LEU A 121 -5.84 0.08 -7.63
C LEU A 121 -4.89 1.02 -6.90
N THR A 122 -4.51 0.63 -5.69
CA THR A 122 -3.41 1.24 -4.94
C THR A 122 -2.09 0.51 -5.20
N ILE A 123 -0.97 1.12 -4.83
CA ILE A 123 0.33 0.43 -4.86
C ILE A 123 0.37 -0.76 -3.88
N ILE A 124 -0.44 -0.71 -2.82
CA ILE A 124 -0.56 -1.78 -1.81
C ILE A 124 -1.30 -2.97 -2.38
N ASP A 125 -2.41 -2.75 -3.10
CA ASP A 125 -3.12 -3.80 -3.84
C ASP A 125 -2.18 -4.59 -4.75
N TYR A 126 -1.31 -3.86 -5.47
CA TYR A 126 -0.32 -4.46 -6.34
C TYR A 126 0.67 -5.33 -5.55
N LYS A 127 1.23 -4.81 -4.45
CA LYS A 127 2.24 -5.55 -3.68
C LYS A 127 1.67 -6.84 -3.10
N LEU A 128 0.42 -6.81 -2.64
CA LEU A 128 -0.26 -7.96 -2.06
C LEU A 128 -0.76 -8.94 -3.11
N SER A 129 -1.18 -8.45 -4.28
CA SER A 129 -1.74 -9.29 -5.33
C SER A 129 -1.41 -8.72 -6.71
N PRO A 130 -0.19 -8.97 -7.23
CA PRO A 130 0.26 -8.43 -8.51
C PRO A 130 -0.67 -8.76 -9.69
N GLN A 131 -1.35 -9.90 -9.62
CA GLN A 131 -2.30 -10.37 -10.62
C GLN A 131 -3.47 -9.39 -10.85
N ARG A 132 -3.83 -8.58 -9.84
CA ARG A 132 -4.89 -7.56 -9.94
C ARG A 132 -4.60 -6.51 -11.01
N ILE A 133 -3.33 -6.28 -11.39
CA ILE A 133 -3.00 -5.38 -12.51
C ILE A 133 -3.69 -5.84 -13.78
N MET A 134 -3.70 -7.14 -14.07
CA MET A 134 -4.28 -7.66 -15.31
C MET A 134 -5.78 -7.39 -15.37
N GLU A 135 -6.47 -7.49 -14.23
CA GLU A 135 -7.90 -7.16 -14.11
C GLU A 135 -8.16 -5.65 -14.27
N ALA A 136 -7.21 -4.82 -13.83
CA ALA A 136 -7.32 -3.37 -13.87
C ALA A 136 -6.87 -2.75 -15.22
N LEU A 137 -6.29 -3.54 -16.13
CA LEU A 137 -5.82 -3.07 -17.43
C LEU A 137 -6.86 -2.21 -18.14
N PRO A 138 -6.47 -1.09 -18.78
CA PRO A 138 -7.38 -0.24 -19.52
C PRO A 138 -8.23 -1.01 -20.55
N ARG A 139 -9.42 -0.48 -20.85
CA ARG A 139 -10.31 -1.08 -21.85
C ARG A 139 -9.56 -1.20 -23.17
N ARG A 140 -9.69 -2.36 -23.84
CA ARG A 140 -9.10 -2.71 -25.15
C ARG A 140 -7.62 -3.11 -25.17
N ILE A 141 -6.92 -3.11 -24.04
CA ILE A 141 -5.57 -3.70 -23.97
C ILE A 141 -5.69 -5.19 -23.66
N LYS A 142 -5.12 -6.02 -24.54
CA LYS A 142 -4.98 -7.46 -24.30
C LYS A 142 -3.64 -7.72 -23.61
N PRO A 143 -3.57 -8.63 -22.62
CA PRO A 143 -2.31 -8.99 -21.99
C PRO A 143 -1.23 -9.43 -22.98
N THR A 144 -1.63 -10.10 -24.07
CA THR A 144 -0.73 -10.55 -25.16
C THR A 144 -0.02 -9.43 -25.91
N ASP A 145 -0.56 -8.22 -25.85
CA ASP A 145 -0.02 -7.04 -26.54
C ASP A 145 0.98 -6.28 -25.66
N ILE A 146 1.11 -6.63 -24.38
CA ILE A 146 2.04 -6.00 -23.43
C ILE A 146 3.47 -6.48 -23.71
N VAL A 147 4.37 -5.52 -23.87
CA VAL A 147 5.81 -5.75 -24.03
C VAL A 147 6.50 -5.64 -22.68
N SER A 148 6.17 -4.61 -21.90
CA SER A 148 6.68 -4.42 -20.56
C SER A 148 5.67 -3.71 -19.68
N ALA A 149 5.78 -3.93 -18.37
CA ALA A 149 5.01 -3.22 -17.35
C ALA A 149 5.95 -2.91 -16.18
N ASP A 150 6.27 -1.64 -16.02
CA ASP A 150 7.20 -1.13 -15.01
C ASP A 150 6.43 -0.32 -13.97
N ILE A 151 6.85 -0.38 -12.70
CA ILE A 151 6.22 0.40 -11.63
C ILE A 151 7.25 1.34 -11.04
N LEU A 152 6.89 2.62 -11.04
CA LEU A 152 7.69 3.71 -10.51
C LEU A 152 7.07 4.17 -9.19
N THR A 153 7.85 4.06 -8.12
CA THR A 153 7.49 4.54 -6.78
C THR A 153 8.43 5.68 -6.39
N TYR A 154 7.90 6.72 -5.74
CA TYR A 154 8.62 7.95 -5.43
C TYR A 154 8.89 8.11 -3.93
N ILE A 155 9.24 7.01 -3.25
CA ILE A 155 9.33 6.95 -1.78
C ILE A 155 10.38 7.94 -1.21
N ASN A 156 11.44 8.22 -1.97
CA ASN A 156 12.52 9.13 -1.59
C ASN A 156 12.44 10.48 -2.33
N ASP A 157 11.38 10.73 -3.10
CA ASP A 157 11.25 11.99 -3.83
C ASP A 157 10.85 13.09 -2.83
N PRO A 158 11.59 14.21 -2.73
CA PRO A 158 11.21 15.33 -1.88
C PRO A 158 9.85 15.93 -2.27
N ARG A 159 9.37 15.67 -3.50
CA ARG A 159 8.05 16.05 -3.98
C ARG A 159 7.01 15.04 -3.47
N GLN A 160 6.43 15.34 -2.31
CA GLN A 160 5.51 14.49 -1.55
C GLN A 160 4.15 14.22 -2.24
N GLU A 161 3.95 14.71 -3.46
CA GLU A 161 2.66 14.69 -4.18
C GLU A 161 2.64 13.73 -5.37
N LYS A 162 3.74 13.02 -5.66
CA LYS A 162 3.76 12.13 -6.82
C LYS A 162 3.03 10.81 -6.54
N HIS A 163 2.09 10.50 -7.42
CA HIS A 163 1.41 9.21 -7.42
C HIS A 163 2.36 8.09 -7.88
N PRO A 164 2.33 6.91 -7.23
CA PRO A 164 2.99 5.74 -7.78
C PRO A 164 2.40 5.45 -9.17
N THR A 165 3.27 5.15 -10.13
CA THR A 165 2.89 5.10 -11.54
C THR A 165 3.21 3.73 -12.12
N ILE A 166 2.23 3.12 -12.80
CA ILE A 166 2.47 1.95 -13.64
C ILE A 166 2.60 2.38 -15.10
N MET A 167 3.74 2.06 -15.69
CA MET A 167 4.07 2.34 -17.08
C MET A 167 3.98 1.04 -17.88
N ILE A 168 3.05 0.99 -18.82
CA ILE A 168 2.82 -0.16 -19.69
C ILE A 168 3.22 0.21 -21.10
N LYS A 169 4.11 -0.59 -21.69
CA LYS A 169 4.45 -0.53 -23.10
C LYS A 169 3.78 -1.68 -23.84
N THR A 170 3.16 -1.40 -24.96
CA THR A 170 2.48 -2.38 -25.80
C THR A 170 3.06 -2.40 -27.21
N LYS A 171 2.87 -3.50 -27.93
CA LYS A 171 3.35 -3.66 -29.32
C LYS A 171 2.68 -2.69 -30.29
N ARG A 172 1.47 -2.23 -29.97
CA ARG A 172 0.74 -1.26 -30.76
C ARG A 172 1.09 0.15 -30.28
N THR A 173 1.95 0.84 -31.01
CA THR A 173 2.01 2.30 -30.98
C THR A 173 0.67 2.84 -31.47
N ASP A 174 0.17 3.89 -30.83
CA ASP A 174 -1.13 4.47 -31.14
C ASP A 174 -1.35 4.66 -32.64
N SER A 175 -2.46 4.13 -33.14
CA SER A 175 -3.00 4.35 -34.46
C SER A 175 -3.48 5.80 -34.69
N SER A 176 -2.90 6.81 -34.03
CA SER A 176 -3.30 8.22 -34.12
C SER A 176 -2.56 9.03 -35.18
N LYS A 177 -1.86 8.38 -36.12
CA LYS A 177 -1.46 8.98 -37.40
C LYS A 177 -2.16 8.24 -38.54
N LYS A 178 -3.46 8.48 -38.72
CA LYS A 178 -4.01 8.45 -40.08
C LYS A 178 -3.77 9.83 -40.66
N THR A 179 -2.68 9.97 -41.41
CA THR A 179 -2.47 11.06 -42.35
C THR A 179 -3.74 11.16 -43.19
N LYS A 180 -4.47 12.28 -43.07
CA LYS A 180 -5.52 12.63 -44.01
C LYS A 180 -4.77 12.88 -45.33
N GLY A 181 -4.73 11.88 -46.20
CA GLY A 181 -4.27 12.04 -47.57
C GLY A 181 -5.16 13.07 -48.22
N THR A 182 -4.65 14.29 -48.35
CA THR A 182 -5.19 15.22 -49.33
C THR A 182 -4.46 14.89 -50.62
N ASP A 183 -5.15 14.18 -51.52
CA ASP A 183 -4.71 13.96 -52.89
C ASP A 183 -4.37 15.31 -53.53
N PRO A 184 -3.19 15.49 -54.15
CA PRO A 184 -2.99 16.58 -55.09
C PRO A 184 -3.74 16.21 -56.37
N LYS A 185 -5.00 16.66 -56.48
CA LYS A 185 -5.65 16.71 -57.79
C LYS A 185 -4.91 17.72 -58.66
N VAL A 186 -4.09 17.17 -59.54
CA VAL A 186 -3.75 17.71 -60.85
C VAL A 186 -4.98 18.38 -61.47
N MET A 187 -4.86 19.66 -61.80
CA MET A 187 -5.56 20.24 -62.96
C MET A 187 -4.60 21.19 -63.65
N GLU A 188 -3.97 20.66 -64.70
CA GLU A 188 -3.53 21.43 -65.86
C GLU A 188 -4.76 22.01 -66.58
N GLY A 189 -4.62 23.25 -67.06
CA GLY A 189 -5.10 23.68 -68.38
C GLY A 189 -6.58 24.01 -68.57
N LYS A 190 -6.92 25.31 -68.53
CA LYS A 190 -7.25 26.10 -69.74
C LYS A 190 -7.30 27.59 -69.43
#